data_AF-A0AA39PHW0-F1
#
_entry.id   AF-A0AA39PHW0-F1
#
_cell.length_a   1.000
_cell.length_b   1.000
_cell.length_c   1.000
_cell.angle_alpha   90.00
_cell.angle_beta   90.00
_cell.angle_gamma   90.00
#
_symmetry.space_group_name_H-M   'P 1'
#
loop_
_entity.id
_entity.type
_entity.pdbx_description
1 polymer ?
#
loop_
_entity_poly.entity_id
_entity_poly.type
_entity_poly.pdbx_seq_one_letter_code
_entity_poly.pdbx_strand_id
1 'polypeptide(L)'
;MFFRSQYLRSLYLGFFFVVSLASQPVNGGNVNVTVDDTDFLITYSPAEAWYTKDTVCSSCLKVDIGQVDVFENTYHGASLSEDPDDKDGQDEDDNSNGQMDNDENPDYPSQNTTRRGRDHSILDSDARDADDTPVTAQFTFNGTAIYIYCIQPVGLSSVSPSSMNLTFTLDNQLVGTYIHETSNTTAEPTPHFNVFSKENLTPSPHVLQASLGVNSVFLIDYMIYTKNDFVSQGSGSQTAGVETPKNHVATFEGAIGGSVGVLATLALCIFLSIYGRRRLAARRDRRERAEIAAAAPLMIGPAPFTPRYFPGTVPPPYAPSAGSSAHHSSGTENVLNYADVPPSTPPPQDPQSLGLPPPSFAEAIADTSASVRIPIPGAGSAEATGTTLPSANADAPT
;
A
#
# COMPACT_ATOMS: atom_id res chain seq x y z
N MET A 1 20.17 23.48 -66.06
CA MET A 1 20.85 24.03 -64.87
C MET A 1 19.85 24.53 -63.80
N PHE A 2 18.68 23.88 -63.63
CA PHE A 2 17.59 24.37 -62.75
C PHE A 2 17.11 23.39 -61.66
N PHE A 3 17.74 22.21 -61.52
CA PHE A 3 17.24 21.15 -60.62
C PHE A 3 17.92 21.02 -59.25
N ARG A 4 18.89 21.90 -58.91
CA ARG A 4 19.64 21.79 -57.64
C ARG A 4 19.10 22.62 -56.46
N SER A 5 18.06 23.44 -56.65
CA SER A 5 17.62 24.43 -55.65
C SER A 5 16.53 23.94 -54.68
N GLN A 6 15.79 22.88 -55.04
CA GLN A 6 14.64 22.42 -54.23
C GLN A 6 15.01 21.51 -53.04
N TYR A 7 16.20 20.89 -53.03
CA TYR A 7 16.59 19.95 -51.97
C TYR A 7 17.12 20.62 -50.69
N LEU A 8 17.71 21.81 -50.79
CA LEU A 8 18.27 22.52 -49.64
C LEU A 8 17.20 23.17 -48.75
N ARG A 9 16.02 23.52 -49.30
CA ARG A 9 14.91 24.09 -48.52
C ARG A 9 14.13 23.03 -47.73
N SER A 10 14.08 21.78 -48.19
CA SER A 10 13.43 20.68 -47.48
C SER A 10 14.24 20.21 -46.25
N LEU A 11 15.57 20.22 -46.35
CA LEU A 11 16.46 19.87 -45.22
C LEU A 11 16.45 20.91 -44.09
N TYR A 12 16.33 22.20 -44.40
CA TYR A 12 16.32 23.26 -43.38
C TYR A 12 15.00 23.34 -42.60
N LEU A 13 13.86 23.07 -43.24
CA LEU A 13 12.55 23.00 -42.56
C LEU A 13 12.42 21.75 -41.68
N GLY A 14 13.00 20.62 -42.10
CA GLY A 14 13.09 19.42 -41.25
C GLY A 14 13.95 19.65 -40.00
N PHE A 15 15.07 20.38 -40.11
CA PHE A 15 15.95 20.64 -38.98
C PHE A 15 15.34 21.61 -37.94
N PHE A 16 14.61 22.63 -38.37
CA PHE A 16 13.91 23.54 -37.43
C PHE A 16 12.69 22.88 -36.76
N PHE A 17 11.98 21.96 -37.43
CA PHE A 17 10.90 21.20 -36.79
C PHE A 17 11.44 20.19 -35.76
N VAL A 18 12.63 19.62 -35.99
CA VAL A 18 13.29 18.71 -35.04
C VAL A 18 13.86 19.47 -33.84
N VAL A 19 14.35 20.70 -34.00
CA VAL A 19 14.90 21.50 -32.88
C VAL A 19 13.80 22.17 -32.05
N SER A 20 12.66 22.55 -32.65
CA SER A 20 11.58 23.23 -31.90
C SER A 20 10.62 22.30 -31.15
N LEU A 21 10.72 20.97 -31.34
CA LEU A 21 10.00 19.96 -30.55
C LEU A 21 10.78 19.50 -29.30
N ALA A 22 12.04 19.94 -29.12
CA ALA A 22 12.93 19.43 -28.08
C ALA A 22 12.86 20.18 -26.73
N SER A 23 11.96 21.15 -26.58
CA SER A 23 11.84 21.95 -25.35
C SER A 23 10.39 22.20 -24.97
N GLN A 24 9.59 21.13 -24.89
CA GLN A 24 8.42 21.16 -24.04
C GLN A 24 8.90 20.91 -22.60
N PRO A 25 8.51 21.75 -21.62
CA PRO A 25 8.74 21.41 -20.22
C PRO A 25 8.05 20.08 -19.97
N VAL A 26 8.83 19.05 -19.69
CA VAL A 26 8.28 17.78 -19.19
C VAL A 26 7.75 18.11 -17.80
N ASN A 27 6.46 18.42 -17.72
CA ASN A 27 5.76 18.46 -16.45
C ASN A 27 5.75 17.03 -15.95
N GLY A 28 6.73 16.69 -15.09
CA GLY A 28 6.69 15.46 -14.32
C GLY A 28 5.37 15.42 -13.58
N GLY A 29 4.51 14.48 -13.96
CA GLY A 29 3.23 14.29 -13.30
C GLY A 29 3.47 13.74 -11.90
N ASN A 30 2.68 14.22 -10.95
CA ASN A 30 2.56 13.58 -9.65
C ASN A 30 1.82 12.25 -9.85
N VAL A 31 2.43 11.14 -9.42
CA VAL A 31 1.83 9.81 -9.49
C VAL A 31 1.56 9.32 -8.08
N ASN A 32 0.33 8.89 -7.83
CA ASN A 32 -0.05 8.26 -6.58
C ASN A 32 0.32 6.78 -6.62
N VAL A 33 0.95 6.31 -5.54
CA VAL A 33 1.33 4.92 -5.32
C VAL A 33 0.57 4.43 -4.11
N THR A 34 -0.29 3.43 -4.30
CA THR A 34 -0.97 2.72 -3.21
C THR A 34 -0.05 1.60 -2.73
N VAL A 35 0.08 1.45 -1.42
CA VAL A 35 0.92 0.47 -0.75
C VAL A 35 0.06 -0.27 0.28
N ASP A 36 0.00 -1.57 0.11
CA ASP A 36 -0.73 -2.50 0.98
C ASP A 36 -0.13 -2.57 2.39
N ASP A 37 -0.93 -2.92 3.40
CA ASP A 37 -0.47 -3.11 4.78
C ASP A 37 0.60 -4.22 4.92
N THR A 38 0.70 -5.14 3.97
CA THR A 38 1.71 -6.21 3.98
C THR A 38 3.05 -5.83 3.31
N ASP A 39 3.16 -4.62 2.75
CA ASP A 39 4.34 -4.18 2.00
C ASP A 39 5.56 -3.91 2.93
N PHE A 40 6.76 -4.19 2.42
CA PHE A 40 8.03 -4.01 3.14
C PHE A 40 8.39 -2.55 3.43
N LEU A 41 7.72 -1.59 2.79
CA LEU A 41 7.84 -0.17 3.12
C LEU A 41 7.26 0.18 4.49
N ILE A 42 6.48 -0.74 5.09
CA ILE A 42 5.89 -0.61 6.41
C ILE A 42 6.63 -1.53 7.38
N THR A 43 7.09 -0.96 8.50
CA THR A 43 7.74 -1.71 9.58
C THR A 43 6.92 -1.59 10.86
N TYR A 44 6.59 -2.73 11.43
CA TYR A 44 5.79 -2.85 12.65
C TYR A 44 6.68 -3.14 13.85
N SER A 45 6.50 -2.41 14.95
CA SER A 45 7.29 -2.59 16.18
C SER A 45 6.44 -2.37 17.44
N PRO A 46 6.62 -3.16 18.51
CA PRO A 46 7.29 -4.47 18.48
C PRO A 46 6.42 -5.47 17.68
N ALA A 47 7.03 -6.41 16.96
CA ALA A 47 6.32 -7.23 15.97
C ALA A 47 5.17 -8.07 16.59
N GLU A 48 5.34 -8.48 17.85
CA GLU A 48 4.38 -9.26 18.64
C GLU A 48 3.11 -8.48 19.04
N ALA A 49 3.14 -7.14 19.01
CA ALA A 49 1.96 -6.32 19.26
C ALA A 49 1.04 -6.22 18.03
N TRP A 50 1.52 -6.66 16.87
CA TRP A 50 0.81 -6.60 15.61
C TRP A 50 0.27 -7.96 15.20
N TYR A 51 -0.94 -7.97 14.66
CA TYR A 51 -1.64 -9.16 14.23
C TYR A 51 -2.29 -8.92 12.85
N THR A 52 -2.38 -9.98 12.06
CA THR A 52 -3.08 -9.98 10.78
C THR A 52 -4.50 -10.52 10.95
N LYS A 53 -5.32 -10.41 9.91
CA LYS A 53 -6.66 -11.03 9.86
C LYS A 53 -6.67 -12.53 10.22
N ASP A 54 -5.61 -13.26 9.86
CA ASP A 54 -5.51 -14.70 10.01
C ASP A 54 -4.94 -15.10 11.39
N THR A 55 -4.48 -14.11 12.18
CA THR A 55 -3.89 -14.35 13.49
C THR A 55 -4.97 -14.79 14.48
N VAL A 56 -4.72 -15.90 15.20
CA VAL A 56 -5.61 -16.39 16.25
C VAL A 56 -5.19 -15.77 17.57
N CYS A 57 -5.94 -14.77 18.03
CA CYS A 57 -5.77 -14.17 19.35
C CYS A 57 -7.13 -13.90 20.00
N SER A 58 -7.18 -14.06 21.32
CA SER A 58 -8.38 -13.93 22.15
C SER A 58 -8.66 -12.50 22.61
N SER A 59 -7.64 -11.65 22.65
CA SER A 59 -7.72 -10.25 23.10
C SER A 59 -7.70 -9.24 21.97
N CYS A 60 -7.39 -9.65 20.74
CA CYS A 60 -7.36 -8.74 19.59
C CYS A 60 -8.75 -8.37 19.11
N LEU A 61 -8.90 -7.13 18.64
CA LEU A 61 -10.08 -6.72 17.92
C LEU A 61 -10.05 -7.33 16.51
N LYS A 62 -10.94 -8.30 16.26
CA LYS A 62 -11.13 -8.89 14.93
C LYS A 62 -12.26 -8.20 14.19
N VAL A 63 -11.95 -7.68 13.02
CA VAL A 63 -12.96 -7.22 12.06
C VAL A 63 -13.41 -8.41 11.22
N ASP A 64 -14.71 -8.64 11.14
CA ASP A 64 -15.27 -9.61 10.20
C ASP A 64 -15.23 -9.01 8.79
N ILE A 65 -14.17 -9.36 8.04
CA ILE A 65 -13.95 -8.82 6.69
C ILE A 65 -15.01 -9.32 5.70
N GLY A 66 -15.78 -10.36 6.03
CA GLY A 66 -16.85 -10.87 5.15
C GLY A 66 -17.92 -9.83 4.78
N GLN A 67 -17.98 -8.71 5.53
CA GLN A 67 -18.91 -7.61 5.30
C GLN A 67 -18.23 -6.27 5.00
N VAL A 68 -16.90 -6.17 5.12
CA VAL A 68 -16.17 -4.90 5.03
C VAL A 68 -15.26 -4.93 3.80
N ASP A 69 -15.38 -3.91 2.94
CA ASP A 69 -14.49 -3.73 1.79
C ASP A 69 -13.13 -3.25 2.31
N VAL A 70 -12.17 -4.16 2.44
CA VAL A 70 -10.81 -3.87 2.92
C VAL A 70 -9.86 -4.02 1.73
N PHE A 71 -8.87 -3.13 1.62
CA PHE A 71 -7.93 -3.15 0.50
C PHE A 71 -7.20 -4.50 0.46
N GLU A 72 -7.20 -5.12 -0.72
CA GLU A 72 -6.68 -6.48 -0.96
C GLU A 72 -7.15 -7.57 0.03
N ASN A 73 -8.23 -7.30 0.78
CA ASN A 73 -8.75 -8.16 1.84
C ASN A 73 -7.69 -8.46 2.92
N THR A 74 -6.81 -7.52 3.24
CA THR A 74 -5.74 -7.63 4.25
C THR A 74 -5.77 -6.45 5.22
N TYR A 75 -5.34 -6.69 6.46
CA TYR A 75 -5.13 -5.62 7.43
C TYR A 75 -4.10 -6.07 8.48
N HIS A 76 -3.40 -5.09 9.05
CA HIS A 76 -2.57 -5.23 10.23
C HIS A 76 -3.19 -4.45 11.39
N GLY A 77 -3.53 -5.17 12.46
CA GLY A 77 -4.07 -4.63 13.68
C GLY A 77 -3.02 -4.59 14.78
N ALA A 78 -3.11 -3.59 15.65
CA ALA A 78 -2.45 -3.58 16.96
C ALA A 78 -3.38 -3.02 18.01
N SER A 79 -3.25 -3.50 19.24
CA SER A 79 -4.00 -2.99 20.40
C SER A 79 -3.05 -2.78 21.56
N LEU A 80 -3.14 -1.62 22.19
CA LEU A 80 -2.40 -1.29 23.40
C LEU A 80 -3.43 -1.07 24.53
N SER A 81 -3.44 -1.97 25.51
CA SER A 81 -4.22 -1.82 26.75
C SER A 81 -3.38 -1.13 27.82
N GLU A 82 -4.03 -0.51 28.82
CA GLU A 82 -3.39 -0.23 30.11
C GLU A 82 -2.73 -1.48 30.68
N ASP A 83 -1.56 -1.32 31.30
CA ASP A 83 -0.93 -2.38 32.05
C ASP A 83 -1.87 -2.79 33.21
N PRO A 84 -2.16 -4.08 33.41
CA PRO A 84 -2.94 -4.53 34.55
C PRO A 84 -2.35 -4.13 35.91
N ASP A 85 -1.04 -3.93 36.05
CA ASP A 85 -0.43 -3.56 37.34
C ASP A 85 -0.77 -2.12 37.80
N ASP A 86 -1.06 -1.22 36.87
CA ASP A 86 -1.54 0.13 37.13
C ASP A 86 -2.93 0.18 37.81
N LYS A 87 -3.67 -0.94 37.84
CA LYS A 87 -5.03 -1.00 38.40
C LYS A 87 -5.08 -1.35 39.89
N ASP A 88 -3.98 -1.82 40.46
CA ASP A 88 -3.95 -2.35 41.82
C ASP A 88 -3.59 -1.29 42.88
N GLY A 89 -3.42 -0.02 42.49
CA GLY A 89 -3.23 1.12 43.40
C GLY A 89 -4.47 1.55 44.20
N GLN A 90 -5.55 0.77 44.18
CA GLN A 90 -6.61 0.93 45.20
C GLN A 90 -6.16 0.24 46.48
N ASP A 91 -5.34 0.96 47.23
CA ASP A 91 -5.04 0.69 48.63
C ASP A 91 -6.34 0.39 49.37
N GLU A 92 -6.63 -0.89 49.65
CA GLU A 92 -7.68 -1.33 50.56
C GLU A 92 -7.34 -0.98 52.04
N ASP A 93 -6.55 0.06 52.28
CA ASP A 93 -5.96 0.39 53.58
C ASP A 93 -6.94 1.11 54.52
N ASP A 94 -8.11 1.52 54.05
CA ASP A 94 -9.07 2.32 54.84
C ASP A 94 -10.19 1.50 55.51
N ASN A 95 -9.92 0.26 55.88
CA ASN A 95 -10.74 -0.45 56.88
C ASN A 95 -9.97 -0.78 58.17
N SER A 96 -9.04 0.10 58.53
CA SER A 96 -8.75 0.38 59.94
C SER A 96 -10.04 0.91 60.59
N ASN A 97 -10.88 -0.02 61.02
CA ASN A 97 -11.92 0.17 62.02
C ASN A 97 -11.23 0.79 63.25
N GLY A 98 -11.21 2.12 63.29
CA GLY A 98 -10.88 2.92 64.45
C GLY A 98 -11.94 2.68 65.51
N GLN A 99 -11.82 1.55 66.20
CA GLN A 99 -12.39 1.35 67.50
C GLN A 99 -11.81 2.46 68.38
N MET A 100 -12.63 3.48 68.64
CA MET A 100 -12.35 4.51 69.63
C MET A 100 -12.38 3.84 71.01
N ASP A 101 -11.27 3.23 71.40
CA ASP A 101 -11.03 2.92 72.81
C ASP A 101 -10.70 4.25 73.50
N ASN A 102 -11.69 4.78 74.22
CA ASN A 102 -11.56 5.87 75.17
C ASN A 102 -10.65 5.42 76.31
N ASP A 103 -9.36 5.77 76.26
CA ASP A 103 -8.51 5.78 77.45
C ASP A 103 -7.96 7.19 77.67
N GLU A 104 -8.69 7.89 78.53
CA GLU A 104 -8.30 9.11 79.21
C GLU A 104 -7.21 8.78 80.23
N ASN A 105 -5.95 9.15 79.96
CA ASN A 105 -4.95 9.26 81.02
C ASN A 105 -3.85 10.30 80.66
N PRO A 106 -3.59 11.30 81.53
CA PRO A 106 -2.67 12.37 81.23
C PRO A 106 -1.22 12.06 81.64
N ASP A 107 -0.31 12.74 80.95
CA ASP A 107 1.02 13.16 81.40
C ASP A 107 2.03 12.08 81.83
N TYR A 108 2.81 11.58 80.87
CA TYR A 108 4.24 11.31 81.12
C TYR A 108 5.11 11.79 79.96
N PRO A 109 6.23 12.48 80.24
CA PRO A 109 7.15 12.96 79.22
C PRO A 109 8.13 11.86 78.81
N SER A 110 8.44 11.83 77.51
CA SER A 110 9.74 11.44 76.97
C SER A 110 10.20 10.01 77.25
N GLN A 111 10.08 9.13 76.24
CA GLN A 111 11.25 8.39 75.80
C GLN A 111 11.33 8.29 74.28
N ASN A 112 12.46 8.79 73.82
CA ASN A 112 12.98 8.93 72.48
C ASN A 112 13.29 7.54 71.90
N THR A 113 12.28 6.79 71.45
CA THR A 113 12.54 5.64 70.57
C THR A 113 12.59 6.15 69.14
N THR A 114 13.81 6.36 68.64
CA THR A 114 14.16 6.33 67.22
C THR A 114 13.65 5.03 66.60
N ARG A 115 12.36 4.98 66.29
CA ARG A 115 11.83 4.13 65.24
C ARG A 115 12.54 4.63 64.00
N ARG A 116 13.53 3.85 63.55
CA ARG A 116 13.95 3.84 62.15
C ARG A 116 12.66 3.72 61.36
N GLY A 117 12.11 4.86 60.96
CA GLY A 117 11.21 4.93 59.84
C GLY A 117 11.97 4.21 58.76
N ARG A 118 11.49 3.01 58.41
CA ARG A 118 11.69 2.58 57.05
C ARG A 118 11.03 3.70 56.27
N ASP A 119 11.87 4.58 55.75
CA ASP A 119 11.71 5.07 54.41
C ASP A 119 11.54 3.80 53.55
N HIS A 120 10.35 3.20 53.60
CA HIS A 120 9.73 2.65 52.43
C HIS A 120 9.59 3.88 51.58
N SER A 121 10.67 4.17 50.85
CA SER A 121 10.62 5.02 49.71
C SER A 121 9.43 4.51 48.94
N ILE A 122 8.35 5.28 49.06
CA ILE A 122 7.35 5.55 48.06
C ILE A 122 8.18 5.95 46.82
N LEU A 123 8.83 4.95 46.24
CA LEU A 123 9.17 4.94 44.85
C LEU A 123 7.82 4.62 44.25
N ASP A 124 7.07 5.70 44.05
CA ASP A 124 5.90 5.76 43.18
C ASP A 124 6.07 4.72 42.08
N SER A 125 5.17 3.75 42.06
CA SER A 125 4.97 2.86 40.91
C SER A 125 4.58 3.64 39.65
N ASP A 126 4.40 4.96 39.76
CA ASP A 126 4.12 5.95 38.72
C ASP A 126 5.34 6.30 37.87
N ALA A 127 6.52 5.76 38.20
CA ALA A 127 7.74 5.98 37.43
C ALA A 127 7.68 5.21 36.10
N ARG A 128 6.63 5.44 35.28
CA ARG A 128 6.40 4.98 33.89
C ARG A 128 7.53 4.06 33.50
N ASP A 129 7.42 2.81 33.90
CA ASP A 129 8.53 1.89 33.76
C ASP A 129 8.96 1.97 32.31
N ALA A 130 10.25 2.20 32.09
CA ALA A 130 10.82 2.35 30.75
C ALA A 130 10.66 1.08 29.89
N ASP A 131 9.91 0.10 30.37
CA ASP A 131 9.54 -1.17 29.77
C ASP A 131 8.28 -1.09 28.90
N ASP A 132 7.49 -0.01 28.95
CA ASP A 132 6.39 0.21 27.99
C ASP A 132 6.96 0.40 26.58
N THR A 133 7.10 -0.72 25.87
CA THR A 133 7.64 -0.74 24.52
C THR A 133 6.61 -0.10 23.59
N PRO A 134 6.92 1.06 22.97
CA PRO A 134 5.93 1.79 22.20
C PRO A 134 5.50 0.99 20.97
N VAL A 135 4.18 0.85 20.79
CA VAL A 135 3.60 0.20 19.62
C VAL A 135 3.53 1.19 18.47
N THR A 136 4.27 0.92 17.40
CA THR A 136 4.51 1.85 16.29
C THR A 136 4.44 1.15 14.93
N ALA A 137 3.95 1.88 13.94
CA ALA A 137 4.08 1.55 12.52
C ALA A 137 4.91 2.65 11.84
N GLN A 138 5.97 2.26 11.15
CA GLN A 138 6.85 3.15 10.43
C GLN A 138 6.68 2.95 8.92
N PHE A 139 6.44 4.02 8.20
CA PHE A 139 6.22 4.07 6.76
C PHE A 139 7.41 4.79 6.12
N THR A 140 8.10 4.10 5.22
CA THR A 140 9.21 4.67 4.44
C THR A 140 8.74 4.95 3.02
N PHE A 141 8.92 6.18 2.53
CA PHE A 141 8.49 6.56 1.19
C PHE A 141 9.40 7.64 0.59
N ASN A 142 9.38 7.79 -0.73
CA ASN A 142 10.06 8.88 -1.42
C ASN A 142 9.02 9.63 -2.27
N GLY A 143 8.62 10.82 -1.81
CA GLY A 143 7.44 11.48 -2.33
C GLY A 143 7.21 12.89 -1.83
N THR A 144 6.08 13.47 -2.24
CA THR A 144 5.65 14.84 -1.91
C THR A 144 4.35 14.88 -1.11
N ALA A 145 3.68 13.73 -0.96
CA ALA A 145 2.50 13.61 -0.11
C ALA A 145 2.35 12.17 0.41
N ILE A 146 1.67 12.01 1.54
CA ILE A 146 1.29 10.72 2.14
C ILE A 146 -0.10 10.81 2.77
N TYR A 147 -0.86 9.71 2.66
CA TYR A 147 -2.20 9.52 3.20
C TYR A 147 -2.26 8.12 3.84
N ILE A 148 -2.72 8.02 5.08
CA ILE A 148 -2.85 6.75 5.80
C ILE A 148 -4.34 6.41 5.96
N TYR A 149 -4.72 5.24 5.50
CA TYR A 149 -6.08 4.72 5.58
C TYR A 149 -6.15 3.54 6.56
N CYS A 150 -7.21 3.52 7.35
CA CYS A 150 -7.43 2.50 8.36
C CYS A 150 -8.89 2.02 8.33
N ILE A 151 -9.14 0.94 9.06
CA ILE A 151 -10.49 0.52 9.41
C ILE A 151 -10.86 1.19 10.74
N GLN A 152 -11.85 2.06 10.72
CA GLN A 152 -12.34 2.67 11.95
C GLN A 152 -13.15 1.64 12.74
N PRO A 153 -12.81 1.37 14.01
CA PRO A 153 -13.42 0.34 14.82
C PRO A 153 -14.77 0.86 15.32
N VAL A 154 -15.69 -0.06 15.60
CA VAL A 154 -17.00 0.27 16.17
C VAL A 154 -17.29 -0.56 17.41
N GLY A 155 -18.20 -0.02 18.21
CA GLY A 155 -18.80 -0.73 19.33
C GLY A 155 -17.96 -0.73 20.61
N LEU A 156 -18.59 -1.19 21.69
CA LEU A 156 -17.94 -1.43 22.96
C LEU A 156 -17.59 -2.92 23.03
N SER A 157 -16.31 -3.26 22.95
CA SER A 157 -15.85 -4.58 23.35
C SER A 157 -15.46 -4.53 24.82
N SER A 158 -15.87 -5.52 25.60
CA SER A 158 -15.43 -5.63 27.01
C SER A 158 -13.99 -6.10 27.14
N VAL A 159 -13.37 -6.58 26.05
CA VAL A 159 -12.07 -7.26 26.06
C VAL A 159 -11.00 -6.49 25.28
N SER A 160 -11.40 -5.67 24.30
CA SER A 160 -10.45 -4.96 23.43
C SER A 160 -10.82 -3.48 23.36
N PRO A 161 -9.83 -2.57 23.38
CA PRO A 161 -10.10 -1.16 23.17
C PRO A 161 -10.69 -0.94 21.77
N SER A 162 -11.66 -0.04 21.69
CA SER A 162 -12.26 0.39 20.44
C SER A 162 -12.09 1.90 20.19
N SER A 163 -11.33 2.58 21.05
CA SER A 163 -10.81 3.92 20.79
C SER A 163 -9.55 3.85 19.94
N MET A 164 -9.26 4.89 19.16
CA MET A 164 -7.97 5.05 18.48
C MET A 164 -7.32 6.35 18.96
N ASN A 165 -6.10 6.30 19.44
CA ASN A 165 -5.29 7.47 19.75
C ASN A 165 -3.94 7.29 19.06
N LEU A 166 -3.69 8.09 18.03
CA LEU A 166 -2.51 7.99 17.19
C LEU A 166 -1.73 9.30 17.23
N THR A 167 -0.41 9.18 17.38
CA THR A 167 0.52 10.30 17.25
C THR A 167 1.42 10.09 16.05
N PHE A 168 1.51 11.09 15.17
CA PHE A 168 2.27 11.00 13.92
C PHE A 168 3.50 11.88 13.97
N THR A 169 4.67 11.29 13.72
CA THR A 169 5.92 12.02 13.52
C THR A 169 6.45 11.79 12.11
N LEU A 170 6.81 12.84 11.40
CA LEU A 170 7.45 12.79 10.09
C LEU A 170 8.89 13.28 10.24
N ASP A 171 9.85 12.47 9.84
CA ASP A 171 11.29 12.78 9.96
C ASP A 171 11.66 13.24 11.38
N ASN A 172 11.14 12.52 12.38
CA ASN A 172 11.30 12.77 13.82
C ASN A 172 10.68 14.09 14.32
N GLN A 173 9.77 14.71 13.55
CA GLN A 173 9.01 15.89 13.97
C GLN A 173 7.54 15.54 14.14
N LEU A 174 6.93 15.95 15.26
CA LEU A 174 5.49 15.80 15.46
C LEU A 174 4.72 16.60 14.40
N VAL A 175 3.90 15.91 13.60
CA VAL A 175 3.13 16.49 12.49
C VAL A 175 1.62 16.41 12.68
N GLY A 176 1.14 15.57 13.59
CA GLY A 176 -0.29 15.48 13.89
C GLY A 176 -0.63 14.43 14.94
N THR A 177 -1.87 14.45 15.37
CA THR A 177 -2.49 13.46 16.25
C THR A 177 -3.88 13.15 15.74
N TYR A 178 -4.35 11.92 15.92
CA TYR A 178 -5.71 11.50 15.59
C TYR A 178 -6.32 10.80 16.81
N ILE A 179 -7.52 11.24 17.20
CA ILE A 179 -8.26 10.64 18.31
C ILE A 179 -9.65 10.27 17.80
N HIS A 180 -9.99 9.00 17.94
CA HIS A 180 -11.33 8.47 17.74
C HIS A 180 -11.83 7.88 19.04
N GLU A 181 -12.91 8.46 19.56
CA GLU A 181 -13.69 7.89 20.65
C GLU A 181 -14.88 7.14 20.06
N THR A 182 -15.07 5.91 20.50
CA THR A 182 -16.12 5.06 19.98
C THR A 182 -17.48 5.61 20.37
N SER A 183 -18.34 5.83 19.37
CA SER A 183 -19.74 6.18 19.63
C SER A 183 -20.58 4.90 19.64
N ASN A 184 -21.53 4.81 20.56
CA ASN A 184 -22.51 3.71 20.61
C ASN A 184 -23.49 3.71 19.42
N THR A 185 -23.34 4.65 18.46
CA THR A 185 -24.33 4.88 17.40
C THR A 185 -24.01 4.18 16.08
N THR A 186 -22.75 3.77 15.87
CA THR A 186 -22.33 3.12 14.62
C THR A 186 -22.22 1.62 14.85
N ALA A 187 -22.98 0.85 14.08
CA ALA A 187 -23.06 -0.61 14.25
C ALA A 187 -21.97 -1.35 13.47
N GLU A 188 -21.35 -0.73 12.46
CA GLU A 188 -20.46 -1.41 11.50
C GLU A 188 -19.11 -0.70 11.33
N PRO A 189 -17.98 -1.44 11.28
CA PRO A 189 -16.66 -0.89 11.01
C PRO A 189 -16.65 -0.09 9.71
N THR A 190 -15.95 1.04 9.69
CA THR A 190 -15.87 1.89 8.49
C THR A 190 -14.48 1.72 7.85
N PRO A 191 -14.36 1.05 6.69
CA PRO A 191 -13.08 0.92 5.99
C PRO A 191 -12.70 2.21 5.26
N HIS A 192 -11.49 2.26 4.70
CA HIS A 192 -10.99 3.40 3.92
C HIS A 192 -11.05 4.73 4.69
N PHE A 193 -10.92 4.71 6.01
CA PHE A 193 -10.97 5.93 6.81
C PHE A 193 -9.60 6.59 6.84
N ASN A 194 -9.52 7.83 6.35
CA ASN A 194 -8.27 8.59 6.35
C ASN A 194 -7.98 9.15 7.76
N VAL A 195 -6.94 8.63 8.41
CA VAL A 195 -6.52 9.07 9.76
C VAL A 195 -5.40 10.10 9.73
N PHE A 196 -4.68 10.21 8.61
CA PHE A 196 -3.57 11.13 8.47
C PHE A 196 -3.32 11.49 7.01
N SER A 197 -3.12 12.78 6.75
CA SER A 197 -2.66 13.26 5.46
C SER A 197 -1.61 14.36 5.61
N LYS A 198 -0.61 14.33 4.74
CA LYS A 198 0.39 15.39 4.64
C LYS A 198 0.79 15.58 3.20
N GLU A 199 0.65 16.80 2.72
CA GLU A 199 0.97 17.21 1.35
C GLU A 199 2.08 18.26 1.33
N ASN A 200 2.53 18.61 0.12
CA ASN A 200 3.55 19.63 -0.13
C ASN A 200 4.87 19.36 0.61
N LEU A 201 5.21 18.07 0.76
CA LEU A 201 6.52 17.64 1.22
C LEU A 201 7.57 17.89 0.14
N THR A 202 8.82 18.08 0.55
CA THR A 202 9.93 18.15 -0.38
C THR A 202 10.08 16.82 -1.11
N PRO A 203 10.38 16.78 -2.42
CA PRO A 203 10.60 15.52 -3.13
C PRO A 203 11.88 14.81 -2.62
N SER A 204 11.76 14.04 -1.54
CA SER A 204 12.84 13.37 -0.84
C SER A 204 12.37 12.08 -0.17
N PRO A 205 13.29 11.18 0.23
CA PRO A 205 12.98 10.11 1.17
C PRO A 205 12.48 10.66 2.51
N HIS A 206 11.38 10.12 3.01
CA HIS A 206 10.71 10.48 4.25
C HIS A 206 10.42 9.23 5.09
N VAL A 207 10.36 9.44 6.40
CA VAL A 207 9.95 8.42 7.37
C VAL A 207 8.78 8.98 8.19
N LEU A 208 7.58 8.44 7.97
CA LEU A 208 6.43 8.69 8.82
C LEU A 208 6.35 7.58 9.88
N GLN A 209 6.13 7.94 11.13
CA GLN A 209 5.88 6.99 12.20
C GLN A 209 4.55 7.32 12.86
N ALA A 210 3.66 6.34 12.93
CA ALA A 210 2.44 6.36 13.71
C ALA A 210 2.68 5.61 15.02
N SER A 211 2.46 6.27 16.14
CA SER A 211 2.59 5.69 17.49
C SER A 211 1.23 5.55 18.12
N LEU A 212 0.93 4.36 18.62
CA LEU A 212 -0.34 4.03 19.27
C LEU A 212 -0.32 4.47 20.73
N GLY A 213 -1.34 5.23 21.14
CA GLY A 213 -1.56 5.62 22.52
C GLY A 213 -2.14 4.48 23.36
N VAL A 214 -2.10 4.63 24.68
CA VAL A 214 -2.71 3.68 25.63
C VAL A 214 -4.23 3.55 25.38
N ASN A 215 -4.78 2.39 25.75
CA ASN A 215 -6.19 2.03 25.54
C ASN A 215 -6.67 2.28 24.10
N SER A 216 -5.85 1.96 23.12
CA SER A 216 -6.18 2.25 21.73
C SER A 216 -5.94 1.05 20.83
N VAL A 217 -6.65 1.03 19.72
CA VAL A 217 -6.46 0.08 18.62
C VAL A 217 -6.04 0.83 17.36
N PHE A 218 -5.25 0.19 16.51
CA PHE A 218 -4.92 0.68 15.18
C PHE A 218 -5.06 -0.45 14.16
N LEU A 219 -5.96 -0.30 13.19
CA LEU A 219 -6.22 -1.28 12.14
C LEU A 219 -5.82 -0.68 10.78
N ILE A 220 -4.56 -0.84 10.40
CA ILE A 220 -4.04 -0.30 9.14
C ILE A 220 -4.56 -1.13 7.97
N ASP A 221 -5.01 -0.43 6.92
CA ASP A 221 -5.55 -1.00 5.69
C ASP A 221 -4.54 -0.78 4.54
N TYR A 222 -4.22 0.48 4.21
CA TYR A 222 -3.21 0.80 3.22
C TYR A 222 -2.71 2.24 3.39
N MET A 223 -1.64 2.58 2.68
CA MET A 223 -1.22 3.97 2.51
C MET A 223 -1.17 4.37 1.04
N ILE A 224 -1.32 5.66 0.78
CA ILE A 224 -1.05 6.24 -0.54
C ILE A 224 0.04 7.29 -0.36
N TYR A 225 1.08 7.25 -1.18
CA TYR A 225 2.02 8.36 -1.28
C TYR A 225 2.13 8.87 -2.71
N THR A 226 2.32 10.17 -2.86
CA THR A 226 2.52 10.80 -4.15
C THR A 226 4.01 10.95 -4.39
N LYS A 227 4.50 10.56 -5.57
CA LYS A 227 5.87 10.84 -6.01
C LYS A 227 5.87 11.61 -7.31
N ASN A 228 6.89 12.45 -7.49
CA ASN A 228 7.12 13.08 -8.78
C ASN A 228 7.71 12.03 -9.71
N ASP A 229 6.97 11.65 -10.75
CA ASP A 229 7.55 10.87 -11.83
C ASP A 229 8.33 11.84 -12.71
N PHE A 230 9.48 12.28 -12.20
CA PHE A 230 10.54 12.77 -13.05
C PHE A 230 10.98 11.55 -13.84
N VAL A 231 10.25 11.27 -14.93
CA VAL A 231 10.77 10.42 -16.00
C VAL A 231 12.13 11.01 -16.27
N SER A 232 13.17 10.31 -15.82
CA SER A 232 14.54 10.59 -16.18
C SER A 232 14.64 10.19 -17.65
N GLN A 233 13.95 10.95 -18.49
CA GLN A 233 14.01 10.89 -19.91
C GLN A 233 15.41 11.39 -20.17
N GLY A 234 16.35 10.45 -20.22
CA GLY A 234 17.77 10.71 -20.29
C GLY A 234 18.03 11.68 -21.42
N SER A 235 18.13 12.96 -21.09
CA SER A 235 18.72 13.96 -21.95
C SER A 235 20.21 13.70 -21.86
N GLY A 236 20.66 12.74 -22.67
CA GLY A 236 22.06 12.50 -22.95
C GLY A 236 22.62 13.71 -23.67
N SER A 237 22.88 14.79 -22.95
CA SER A 237 23.82 15.83 -23.37
C SER A 237 25.16 15.54 -22.71
N GLN A 238 25.94 14.70 -23.39
CA GLN A 238 27.38 14.70 -23.21
C GLN A 238 27.89 16.11 -23.50
N THR A 239 28.42 16.79 -22.51
CA THR A 239 29.35 17.89 -22.78
C THR A 239 30.43 17.86 -21.71
N ALA A 240 31.59 17.40 -22.16
CA ALA A 240 32.84 17.42 -21.43
C ALA A 240 33.18 18.85 -20.99
N GLY A 241 33.74 19.01 -19.79
CA GLY A 241 34.50 20.22 -19.50
C GLY A 241 34.71 20.56 -18.03
N VAL A 242 35.90 20.20 -17.56
CA VAL A 242 36.73 20.97 -16.61
C VAL A 242 36.50 20.76 -15.11
N GLU A 243 37.29 19.79 -14.62
CA GLU A 243 38.13 19.82 -13.41
C GLU A 243 37.77 20.79 -12.28
N THR A 244 37.52 20.22 -11.10
CA THR A 244 38.41 20.47 -9.94
C THR A 244 38.44 19.24 -9.02
N PRO A 245 39.60 18.97 -8.37
CA PRO A 245 39.83 17.72 -7.67
C PRO A 245 39.38 17.83 -6.21
N LYS A 246 38.55 16.87 -5.77
CA LYS A 246 38.51 16.32 -4.40
C LYS A 246 37.59 15.11 -4.37
N ASN A 247 38.20 13.96 -4.62
CA ASN A 247 37.89 12.61 -4.14
C ASN A 247 36.42 12.35 -3.76
N HIS A 248 35.59 12.04 -4.76
CA HIS A 248 34.32 11.33 -4.55
C HIS A 248 34.39 9.96 -5.23
N VAL A 249 34.56 8.93 -4.40
CA VAL A 249 34.44 7.52 -4.78
C VAL A 249 32.94 7.21 -4.90
N ALA A 250 32.32 7.61 -6.01
CA ALA A 250 30.93 7.27 -6.33
C ALA A 250 30.68 7.43 -7.84
N THR A 251 31.52 6.82 -8.68
CA THR A 251 31.28 6.86 -10.14
C THR A 251 31.90 5.66 -10.84
N PHE A 252 31.38 4.46 -10.58
CA PHE A 252 31.69 3.30 -11.44
C PHE A 252 30.49 2.42 -11.81
N GLU A 253 29.32 2.57 -11.19
CA GLU A 253 28.15 1.72 -11.50
C GLU A 253 27.17 2.32 -12.52
N GLY A 254 27.03 3.65 -12.60
CA GLY A 254 26.06 4.29 -13.50
C GLY A 254 26.40 4.21 -14.99
N ALA A 255 27.67 3.99 -15.36
CA ALA A 255 28.10 4.02 -16.76
C ALA A 255 27.84 2.70 -17.51
N ILE A 256 27.79 1.56 -16.80
CA ILE A 256 27.64 0.24 -17.43
C ILE A 256 26.15 -0.04 -17.71
N GLY A 257 25.23 0.40 -16.83
CA GLY A 257 23.79 0.20 -16.98
C GLY A 257 23.16 0.90 -18.19
N GLY A 258 23.65 2.09 -18.57
CA GLY A 258 23.10 2.86 -19.70
C GLY A 258 23.33 2.21 -21.07
N SER A 259 24.47 1.53 -21.25
CA SER A 259 24.80 0.91 -22.55
C SER A 259 23.94 -0.34 -22.83
N VAL A 260 23.59 -1.11 -21.81
CA VAL A 260 22.76 -2.32 -21.96
C VAL A 260 21.33 -1.96 -22.37
N GLY A 261 20.75 -0.88 -21.82
CA GLY A 261 19.41 -0.42 -22.19
C GLY A 261 19.29 0.07 -23.64
N VAL A 262 20.29 0.81 -24.13
CA VAL A 262 20.34 1.27 -25.53
C VAL A 262 20.56 0.09 -26.48
N LEU A 263 21.40 -0.87 -26.13
CA LEU A 263 21.60 -2.07 -26.94
C LEU A 263 20.34 -2.96 -26.96
N ALA A 264 19.62 -3.10 -25.84
CA ALA A 264 18.39 -3.88 -25.76
C ALA A 264 17.27 -3.26 -26.61
N THR A 265 17.09 -1.94 -26.55
CA THR A 265 16.08 -1.24 -27.37
C THR A 265 16.42 -1.30 -28.87
N LEU A 266 17.69 -1.10 -29.23
CA LEU A 266 18.14 -1.23 -30.61
C LEU A 266 17.97 -2.67 -31.12
N ALA A 267 18.30 -3.67 -30.30
CA ALA A 267 18.08 -5.08 -30.62
C ALA A 267 16.58 -5.42 -30.80
N LEU A 268 15.70 -4.91 -29.94
CA LEU A 268 14.25 -5.09 -30.06
C LEU A 268 13.71 -4.48 -31.36
N CYS A 269 14.15 -3.27 -31.72
CA CYS A 269 13.78 -2.61 -32.98
C CYS A 269 14.22 -3.40 -34.22
N ILE A 270 15.45 -3.93 -34.22
CA ILE A 270 15.94 -4.82 -35.29
C ILE A 270 15.12 -6.11 -35.33
N PHE A 271 14.84 -6.72 -34.18
CA PHE A 271 14.05 -7.94 -34.09
C PHE A 271 12.64 -7.77 -34.66
N LEU A 272 11.92 -6.72 -34.27
CA LEU A 272 10.58 -6.40 -34.78
C LEU A 272 10.60 -6.12 -36.28
N SER A 273 11.62 -5.42 -36.78
CA SER A 273 11.83 -5.16 -38.22
C SER A 273 12.01 -6.47 -39.01
N ILE A 274 12.84 -7.39 -38.52
CA ILE A 274 13.07 -8.70 -39.15
C ILE A 274 11.80 -9.56 -39.06
N TYR A 275 11.12 -9.60 -37.91
CA TYR A 275 9.89 -10.37 -37.71
C TYR A 275 8.77 -9.92 -38.65
N GLY A 276 8.56 -8.60 -38.79
CA GLY A 276 7.61 -8.02 -39.74
C GLY A 276 7.95 -8.38 -41.18
N ARG A 277 9.23 -8.30 -41.56
CA ARG A 277 9.69 -8.67 -42.90
C ARG A 277 9.48 -10.16 -43.19
N ARG A 278 9.73 -11.05 -42.22
CA ARG A 278 9.50 -12.50 -42.36
C ARG A 278 8.01 -12.84 -42.47
N ARG A 279 7.14 -12.21 -41.67
CA ARG A 279 5.69 -12.41 -41.77
C ARG A 279 5.13 -11.97 -43.13
N LEU A 280 5.62 -10.86 -43.69
CA LEU A 280 5.21 -10.40 -45.01
C LEU A 280 5.73 -11.28 -46.14
N ALA A 281 6.95 -11.80 -46.04
CA ALA A 281 7.49 -12.78 -47.00
C ALA A 281 6.64 -14.06 -47.05
N ALA A 282 6.27 -14.61 -45.89
CA ALA A 282 5.39 -15.79 -45.83
C ALA A 282 4.00 -15.56 -46.46
N ARG A 283 3.49 -14.32 -46.45
CA ARG A 283 2.25 -13.96 -47.15
C ARG A 283 2.42 -13.93 -48.67
N ARG A 284 3.60 -13.55 -49.18
CA ARG A 284 3.91 -13.62 -50.62
C ARG A 284 4.01 -15.06 -51.10
N ASP A 285 4.73 -15.92 -50.36
CA ASP A 285 4.85 -17.35 -50.71
C ASP A 285 3.50 -18.07 -50.78
N ARG A 286 2.56 -17.71 -49.89
CA ARG A 286 1.19 -18.26 -49.94
C ARG A 286 0.42 -17.80 -51.18
N ARG A 287 0.62 -16.56 -51.63
CA ARG A 287 0.00 -16.05 -52.86
C ARG A 287 0.60 -16.73 -54.09
N GLU A 288 1.93 -16.84 -54.17
CA GLU A 288 2.61 -17.52 -55.27
C GLU A 288 2.24 -19.02 -55.35
N ARG A 289 2.14 -19.73 -54.22
CA ARG A 289 1.64 -21.12 -54.21
C ARG A 289 0.19 -21.23 -54.62
N ALA A 290 -0.67 -20.29 -54.24
CA ALA A 290 -2.07 -20.28 -54.66
C ALA A 290 -2.21 -20.05 -56.17
N GLU A 291 -1.38 -19.16 -56.75
CA GLU A 291 -1.33 -18.92 -58.20
C GLU A 291 -0.80 -20.15 -58.96
N ILE A 292 0.27 -20.79 -58.49
CA ILE A 292 0.78 -22.03 -59.10
C ILE A 292 -0.24 -23.17 -58.99
N ALA A 293 -0.92 -23.33 -57.85
CA ALA A 293 -1.96 -24.34 -57.67
C ALA A 293 -3.19 -24.09 -58.55
N ALA A 294 -3.56 -22.82 -58.76
CA ALA A 294 -4.65 -22.44 -59.67
C ALA A 294 -4.27 -22.63 -61.15
N ALA A 295 -2.99 -22.51 -61.49
CA ALA A 295 -2.46 -22.74 -62.84
C ALA A 295 -2.12 -24.21 -63.12
N ALA A 296 -2.13 -25.08 -62.11
CA ALA A 296 -1.82 -26.50 -62.29
C ALA A 296 -2.97 -27.18 -63.08
N PRO A 297 -2.69 -27.81 -64.23
CA PRO A 297 -3.70 -28.54 -64.97
C PRO A 297 -4.27 -29.67 -64.11
N LEU A 298 -5.59 -29.83 -64.11
CA LEU A 298 -6.30 -30.89 -63.40
C LEU A 298 -5.74 -32.25 -63.82
N MET A 299 -4.85 -32.81 -63.00
CA MET A 299 -4.36 -34.16 -63.20
C MET A 299 -5.49 -35.13 -62.88
N ILE A 300 -6.16 -35.60 -63.93
CA ILE A 300 -7.08 -36.74 -63.86
C ILE A 300 -6.24 -37.95 -63.46
N GLY A 301 -6.25 -38.27 -62.16
CA GLY A 301 -5.59 -39.46 -61.64
C GLY A 301 -6.22 -40.73 -62.21
N PRO A 302 -5.45 -41.84 -62.32
CA PRO A 302 -5.99 -43.13 -62.76
C PRO A 302 -7.14 -43.55 -61.83
N ALA A 303 -8.24 -44.01 -62.44
CA ALA A 303 -9.49 -44.29 -61.76
C ALA A 303 -9.30 -45.19 -60.52
N PRO A 304 -9.98 -44.90 -59.39
CA PRO A 304 -9.84 -45.66 -58.17
C PRO A 304 -10.24 -47.12 -58.37
N PHE A 305 -9.33 -48.03 -58.04
CA PHE A 305 -9.56 -49.47 -58.08
C PHE A 305 -10.69 -49.84 -57.13
N THR A 306 -11.80 -50.34 -57.68
CA THR A 306 -12.91 -50.89 -56.91
C THR A 306 -12.54 -52.32 -56.49
N PRO A 307 -12.37 -52.63 -55.19
CA PRO A 307 -12.05 -53.97 -54.74
C PRO A 307 -13.22 -54.91 -55.07
N ARG A 308 -12.98 -55.89 -55.94
CA ARG A 308 -13.95 -56.96 -56.18
C ARG A 308 -13.87 -57.96 -55.03
N TYR A 309 -14.90 -57.96 -54.17
CA TYR A 309 -15.09 -59.02 -53.19
C TYR A 309 -15.40 -60.32 -53.92
N PHE A 310 -14.58 -61.35 -53.68
CA PHE A 310 -14.81 -62.70 -54.21
C PHE A 310 -15.95 -63.36 -53.42
N PRO A 311 -17.01 -63.85 -54.09
CA PRO A 311 -18.08 -64.61 -53.45
C PRO A 311 -17.50 -65.90 -52.84
N GLY A 312 -17.63 -66.07 -51.52
CA GLY A 312 -17.26 -67.31 -50.82
C GLY A 312 -16.32 -67.18 -49.61
N THR A 313 -15.89 -65.97 -49.25
CA THR A 313 -15.15 -65.77 -47.99
C THR A 313 -16.12 -65.50 -46.84
N VAL A 314 -16.38 -66.53 -46.04
CA VAL A 314 -17.13 -66.42 -44.79
C VAL A 314 -16.21 -65.73 -43.77
N PRO A 315 -16.59 -64.59 -43.18
CA PRO A 315 -15.79 -63.95 -42.15
C PRO A 315 -15.67 -64.86 -40.91
N PRO A 316 -14.50 -64.92 -40.25
CA PRO A 316 -14.28 -65.81 -39.12
C PRO A 316 -15.15 -65.45 -37.91
N PRO A 317 -15.59 -66.45 -37.11
CA PRO A 317 -16.49 -66.24 -35.98
C PRO A 317 -15.75 -65.62 -34.80
N TYR A 318 -16.35 -64.57 -34.21
CA TYR A 318 -15.86 -63.94 -32.99
C TYR A 318 -15.89 -64.94 -31.82
N ALA A 319 -14.75 -65.12 -31.14
CA ALA A 319 -14.66 -65.90 -29.92
C ALA A 319 -15.22 -65.11 -28.71
N PRO A 320 -15.98 -65.74 -27.80
CA PRO A 320 -16.45 -65.09 -26.57
C PRO A 320 -15.33 -65.11 -25.51
N SER A 321 -14.87 -63.94 -25.09
CA SER A 321 -13.93 -63.81 -23.98
C SER A 321 -14.63 -64.13 -22.65
N ALA A 322 -14.15 -65.19 -22.01
CA ALA A 322 -14.58 -65.64 -20.69
C ALA A 322 -14.22 -64.62 -19.60
N GLY A 323 -15.12 -64.51 -18.61
CA GLY A 323 -14.97 -63.66 -17.45
C GLY A 323 -13.81 -64.07 -16.55
N SER A 324 -13.13 -63.07 -16.01
CA SER A 324 -12.30 -63.18 -14.82
C SER A 324 -12.76 -62.12 -13.83
N SER A 325 -13.45 -62.59 -12.81
CA SER A 325 -13.78 -61.84 -11.60
C SER A 325 -12.52 -61.78 -10.73
N ALA A 326 -11.98 -60.59 -10.53
CA ALA A 326 -11.04 -60.31 -9.45
C ALA A 326 -11.38 -58.95 -8.84
N HIS A 327 -11.90 -59.02 -7.62
CA HIS A 327 -12.04 -57.90 -6.69
C HIS A 327 -10.64 -57.30 -6.44
N HIS A 328 -10.43 -56.06 -6.87
CA HIS A 328 -9.57 -55.12 -6.16
C HIS A 328 -10.19 -53.73 -6.30
N SER A 329 -10.64 -53.20 -5.16
CA SER A 329 -11.07 -51.81 -5.02
C SER A 329 -9.85 -50.92 -5.20
N SER A 330 -9.74 -50.25 -6.35
CA SER A 330 -8.96 -49.04 -6.51
C SER A 330 -9.75 -48.08 -7.38
N GLY A 331 -10.22 -46.99 -6.80
CA GLY A 331 -10.78 -45.87 -7.55
C GLY A 331 -9.68 -45.23 -8.38
N THR A 332 -9.57 -45.64 -9.64
CA THR A 332 -8.84 -44.91 -10.67
C THR A 332 -9.78 -43.91 -11.29
N GLU A 333 -9.53 -42.65 -10.93
CA GLU A 333 -9.98 -41.47 -11.62
C GLU A 333 -9.87 -41.64 -13.14
N ASN A 334 -10.97 -41.41 -13.83
CA ASN A 334 -10.96 -41.16 -15.26
C ASN A 334 -10.19 -39.85 -15.47
N VAL A 335 -8.89 -39.96 -15.77
CA VAL A 335 -8.11 -38.87 -16.36
C VAL A 335 -8.60 -38.71 -17.79
N LEU A 336 -9.73 -38.02 -17.93
CA LEU A 336 -10.13 -37.39 -19.18
C LEU A 336 -9.05 -36.37 -19.53
N ASN A 337 -8.41 -36.59 -20.67
CA ASN A 337 -7.38 -35.75 -21.23
C ASN A 337 -7.92 -34.30 -21.38
N TYR A 338 -7.28 -33.34 -20.72
CA TYR A 338 -7.67 -31.92 -20.67
C TYR A 338 -7.69 -31.26 -22.07
N ALA A 339 -7.17 -31.92 -23.09
CA ALA A 339 -7.08 -31.41 -24.46
C ALA A 339 -8.41 -31.44 -25.26
N ASP A 340 -9.44 -32.17 -24.80
CA ASP A 340 -10.71 -32.32 -25.52
C ASP A 340 -11.91 -31.59 -24.88
N VAL A 341 -11.71 -30.83 -23.80
CA VAL A 341 -12.78 -30.00 -23.21
C VAL A 341 -12.68 -28.58 -23.79
N PRO A 342 -13.62 -28.14 -24.66
CA PRO A 342 -13.65 -26.77 -25.12
C PRO A 342 -13.85 -25.83 -23.93
N PRO A 343 -13.16 -24.67 -23.87
CA PRO A 343 -13.34 -23.72 -22.79
C PRO A 343 -14.82 -23.32 -22.72
N SER A 344 -15.38 -23.33 -21.52
CA SER A 344 -16.76 -22.90 -21.27
C SER A 344 -16.94 -21.49 -21.81
N THR A 345 -17.76 -21.34 -22.86
CA THR A 345 -18.16 -20.03 -23.38
C THR A 345 -18.83 -19.25 -22.24
N PRO A 346 -18.36 -18.04 -21.92
CA PRO A 346 -19.01 -17.21 -20.91
C PRO A 346 -20.46 -16.92 -21.31
N PRO A 347 -21.37 -16.77 -20.33
CA PRO A 347 -22.77 -16.47 -20.61
C PRO A 347 -22.88 -15.16 -21.40
N PRO A 348 -23.89 -15.04 -22.30
CA PRO A 348 -24.14 -13.80 -23.03
C PRO A 348 -24.29 -12.64 -22.04
N GLN A 349 -23.41 -11.64 -22.14
CA GLN A 349 -23.54 -10.42 -21.37
C GLN A 349 -24.77 -9.65 -21.85
N ASP A 350 -25.60 -9.23 -20.89
CA ASP A 350 -26.83 -8.50 -21.13
C ASP A 350 -26.53 -7.14 -21.79
N PRO A 351 -27.08 -6.82 -22.98
CA PRO A 351 -26.76 -5.59 -23.71
C PRO A 351 -27.30 -4.30 -23.05
N GLN A 352 -27.76 -4.35 -21.80
CA GLN A 352 -28.35 -3.23 -21.06
C GLN A 352 -27.43 -2.65 -19.97
N SER A 353 -26.21 -3.17 -19.75
CA SER A 353 -25.27 -2.58 -18.76
C SER A 353 -24.36 -1.48 -19.32
N LEU A 354 -24.71 -0.90 -20.48
CA LEU A 354 -24.01 0.24 -21.04
C LEU A 354 -24.55 1.55 -20.48
N GLY A 355 -23.78 2.16 -19.59
CA GLY A 355 -23.58 3.62 -19.66
C GLY A 355 -24.05 4.42 -18.45
N LEU A 356 -23.22 4.47 -17.42
CA LEU A 356 -22.78 5.75 -16.88
C LEU A 356 -21.25 5.74 -16.88
N PRO A 357 -20.56 6.74 -17.46
CA PRO A 357 -19.13 6.87 -17.28
C PRO A 357 -18.85 7.02 -15.77
N PRO A 358 -17.79 6.39 -15.23
CA PRO A 358 -17.41 6.64 -13.85
C PRO A 358 -17.20 8.16 -13.66
N PRO A 359 -17.66 8.73 -12.54
CA PRO A 359 -17.47 10.15 -12.26
C PRO A 359 -15.99 10.50 -12.35
N SER A 360 -15.69 11.71 -12.84
CA SER A 360 -14.31 12.17 -12.89
C SER A 360 -13.74 12.26 -11.47
N PHE A 361 -12.49 11.83 -11.28
CA PHE A 361 -11.85 11.74 -9.96
C PHE A 361 -11.80 13.09 -9.21
N ALA A 362 -11.92 14.21 -9.94
CA ALA A 362 -11.98 15.54 -9.36
C ALA A 362 -13.27 15.80 -8.55
N GLU A 363 -14.34 15.05 -8.77
CA GLU A 363 -15.64 15.25 -8.13
C GLU A 363 -15.81 14.41 -6.85
N ALA A 364 -15.06 13.31 -6.72
CA ALA A 364 -15.08 12.46 -5.52
C ALA A 364 -14.32 13.05 -4.31
N ILE A 365 -13.41 14.01 -4.53
CA ILE A 365 -12.58 14.60 -3.47
C ILE A 365 -13.22 15.89 -2.91
N ALA A 366 -14.20 16.49 -3.61
CA ALA A 366 -14.77 17.77 -3.21
C ALA A 366 -15.72 17.69 -1.99
N ASP A 367 -16.19 16.50 -1.60
CA ASP A 367 -17.28 16.36 -0.62
C ASP A 367 -16.86 15.97 0.82
N THR A 368 -15.58 16.10 1.17
CA THR A 368 -15.09 15.87 2.56
C THR A 368 -14.63 17.14 3.28
N SER A 369 -14.96 18.32 2.76
CA SER A 369 -14.74 19.60 3.47
C SER A 369 -15.77 19.86 4.58
N ALA A 370 -16.20 18.84 5.32
CA ALA A 370 -16.84 19.01 6.61
C ALA A 370 -15.75 19.07 7.70
N SER A 371 -15.01 20.19 7.72
CA SER A 371 -14.17 20.54 8.86
C SER A 371 -15.09 20.80 10.05
N VAL A 372 -15.35 19.75 10.83
CA VAL A 372 -15.95 19.86 12.16
C VAL A 372 -14.93 20.58 13.03
N ARG A 373 -15.06 21.91 13.11
CA ARG A 373 -14.48 22.69 14.20
C ARG A 373 -15.19 22.25 15.48
N ILE A 374 -14.53 21.39 16.25
CA ILE A 374 -14.93 21.11 17.63
C ILE A 374 -14.83 22.45 18.40
N PRO A 375 -15.90 22.92 19.05
CA PRO A 375 -15.83 24.08 19.91
C PRO A 375 -15.00 23.72 21.14
N ILE A 376 -13.88 24.44 21.34
CA ILE A 376 -13.09 24.39 22.57
C ILE A 376 -14.00 24.87 23.71
N PRO A 377 -14.30 24.05 24.74
CA PRO A 377 -15.02 24.52 25.90
C PRO A 377 -14.06 25.20 26.88
N GLY A 378 -14.31 26.48 27.16
CA GLY A 378 -14.04 27.07 28.47
C GLY A 378 -12.63 27.60 28.74
N ALA A 379 -12.18 28.62 28.01
CA ALA A 379 -11.26 29.60 28.58
C ALA A 379 -12.09 30.73 29.20
N GLY A 380 -12.05 30.82 30.53
CA GLY A 380 -12.74 31.84 31.31
C GLY A 380 -12.40 33.26 30.85
N SER A 381 -13.46 34.06 30.69
CA SER A 381 -13.40 35.48 30.40
C SER A 381 -12.73 36.23 31.55
N ALA A 382 -11.46 36.61 31.37
CA ALA A 382 -10.82 37.63 32.18
C ALA A 382 -10.96 38.98 31.47
N GLU A 383 -11.78 39.83 32.06
CA GLU A 383 -12.07 41.20 31.70
C GLU A 383 -10.80 42.06 31.84
N ALA A 384 -10.17 42.39 30.70
CA ALA A 384 -9.00 43.25 30.67
C ALA A 384 -9.42 44.72 30.78
N THR A 385 -9.34 45.26 31.99
CA THR A 385 -9.40 46.69 32.27
C THR A 385 -8.14 47.36 31.70
N GLY A 386 -8.35 48.30 30.77
CA GLY A 386 -7.27 49.06 30.15
C GLY A 386 -6.47 49.85 31.18
N THR A 387 -5.16 49.63 31.20
CA THR A 387 -4.23 50.52 31.90
C THR A 387 -3.27 51.11 30.88
N THR A 388 -3.46 52.40 30.64
CA THR A 388 -2.69 53.28 29.77
C THR A 388 -1.27 53.45 30.30
N LEU A 389 -0.26 53.05 29.53
CA LEU A 389 1.15 53.35 29.80
C LEU A 389 1.53 54.71 29.17
N PRO A 390 2.15 55.64 29.92
CA PRO A 390 2.58 56.92 29.36
C PRO A 390 3.93 56.82 28.62
N SER A 391 4.02 57.69 27.63
CA SER A 391 5.12 57.93 26.70
C SER A 391 6.36 58.55 27.38
N ALA A 392 7.53 58.11 26.91
CA ALA A 392 8.82 58.78 26.77
C ALA A 392 9.39 59.67 27.91
N ASN A 393 10.62 59.35 28.33
CA ASN A 393 11.68 60.37 28.36
C ASN A 393 13.07 59.73 28.25
N ALA A 394 13.86 60.24 27.31
CA ALA A 394 15.28 60.01 27.19
C ALA A 394 15.99 61.18 27.87
N ASP A 395 16.87 60.88 28.83
CA ASP A 395 17.89 61.83 29.29
C ASP A 395 19.17 61.06 29.63
N ALA A 396 20.28 61.51 29.05
CA ALA A 396 21.63 61.04 29.26
C ALA A 396 22.38 61.97 30.24
N PRO A 397 23.41 61.49 30.96
CA PRO A 397 24.11 62.33 31.93
C PRO A 397 25.36 63.01 31.34
N THR A 398 25.60 64.25 31.80
CA THR A 398 26.92 64.83 32.08
C THR A 398 26.93 65.35 33.50
#